data_AF-A0A9E5HVK0-F1
#
_entry.id   AF-A0A9E5HVK0-F1
#
_cell.length_a   1.000
_cell.length_b   1.000
_cell.length_c   1.000
_cell.angle_alpha   90.00
_cell.angle_beta   90.00
_cell.angle_gamma   90.00
#
_symmetry.space_group_name_H-M   'P 1'
#
loop_
_entity.id
_entity.type
_entity.pdbx_description
1 polymer ?
#
loop_
_entity_poly.entity_id
_entity_poly.type
_entity_poly.pdbx_seq_one_letter_code
_entity_poly.pdbx_strand_id
1 'polypeptide(L)'
;MKIKIAILSFSLLFAASSTMAQAQSPSSRIIGYSVTEGDTLQTSYTNLTTEIDEARETWLWCETVVDPDCLDKNLNIRAFLLPCGPEATLACIKDVYAIAADGTRVTAKFIRSVSVSSTMDIKEDKSRRLVAGVGTGGLWNFEGLTHGGGTSTYAVQAGVDGRGFVPAPSGTRPATAGYSRVEFGIAAVREVSGDFRPNKFEFKPGTTNYQIRGADTIGSNGRPDYKCVMTETGLCFERATFPTGYRFGMTVSLPNELSGWFHGRIYRPEISITKSGGRFDYNIEATPVKVPYIREQVPSSQWGQALVDFVDAKFSCNSLGDCGNTGGGYMMPGNSGAFAFDLTKLFLPVVKDKSSGTGEYWSVRTLDFWNEGGSADTIQSCSADSTAVSG
;
A
#
# COMPACT_ATOMS: atom_id res chain seq x y z
N MET A 1 44.40 -25.57 -82.91
CA MET A 1 43.85 -26.87 -82.45
C MET A 1 42.38 -26.63 -82.12
N LYS A 2 41.46 -27.24 -82.89
CA LYS A 2 40.00 -27.05 -82.77
C LYS A 2 39.50 -27.78 -81.52
N ILE A 3 38.85 -27.10 -80.58
CA ILE A 3 38.07 -27.75 -79.52
C ILE A 3 36.65 -27.18 -79.55
N LYS A 4 35.70 -28.12 -79.68
CA LYS A 4 34.27 -27.95 -79.89
C LYS A 4 33.60 -27.39 -78.62
N ILE A 5 32.80 -26.34 -78.78
CA ILE A 5 31.84 -25.92 -77.76
C ILE A 5 30.58 -26.76 -77.98
N ALA A 6 30.30 -27.67 -77.04
CA ALA A 6 29.06 -28.43 -77.00
C ALA A 6 28.04 -27.66 -76.15
N ILE A 7 26.91 -27.31 -76.78
CA ILE A 7 25.74 -26.74 -76.12
C ILE A 7 25.03 -27.89 -75.39
N LEU A 8 25.03 -27.87 -74.06
CA LEU A 8 24.17 -28.72 -73.24
C LEU A 8 23.04 -27.87 -72.68
N SER A 9 21.84 -28.08 -73.22
CA SER A 9 20.59 -27.57 -72.68
C SER A 9 20.31 -28.24 -71.34
N PHE A 10 20.40 -27.49 -70.24
CA PHE A 10 19.95 -27.95 -68.92
C PHE A 10 18.71 -27.14 -68.53
N SER A 11 17.58 -27.83 -68.48
CA SER A 11 16.28 -27.31 -68.08
C SER A 11 16.35 -26.76 -66.65
N LEU A 12 15.94 -25.51 -66.45
CA LEU A 12 15.75 -24.94 -65.10
C LEU A 12 14.62 -25.69 -64.38
N LEU A 13 14.98 -26.49 -63.38
CA LEU A 13 14.08 -26.89 -62.30
C LEU A 13 14.28 -25.89 -61.15
N PHE A 14 13.30 -25.02 -60.93
CA PHE A 14 13.21 -24.23 -59.71
C PHE A 14 12.96 -25.18 -58.53
N ALA A 15 14.00 -25.51 -57.78
CA ALA A 15 13.84 -26.06 -56.45
C ALA A 15 13.44 -24.92 -55.51
N ALA A 16 12.18 -24.92 -55.09
CA ALA A 16 11.72 -24.05 -54.02
C ALA A 16 12.52 -24.39 -52.75
N SER A 17 13.36 -23.46 -52.30
CA SER A 17 13.95 -23.51 -50.98
C SER A 17 12.81 -23.38 -49.97
N SER A 18 12.38 -24.51 -49.40
CA SER A 18 11.61 -24.47 -48.16
C SER A 18 12.54 -23.87 -47.10
N THR A 19 12.34 -22.59 -46.81
CA THR A 19 12.72 -22.05 -45.52
C THR A 19 12.04 -22.93 -44.49
N MET A 20 12.80 -23.82 -43.85
CA MET A 20 12.38 -24.36 -42.57
C MET A 20 12.11 -23.14 -41.71
N ALA A 21 10.84 -22.86 -41.45
CA ALA A 21 10.44 -22.03 -40.34
C ALA A 21 11.05 -22.72 -39.13
N GLN A 22 12.19 -22.19 -38.69
CA GLN A 22 12.80 -22.56 -37.44
C GLN A 22 11.69 -22.36 -36.42
N ALA A 23 11.15 -23.45 -35.88
CA ALA A 23 10.21 -23.39 -34.78
C ALA A 23 10.95 -22.63 -33.69
N GLN A 24 10.65 -21.33 -33.59
CA GLN A 24 11.14 -20.49 -32.54
C GLN A 24 10.59 -21.15 -31.28
N SER A 25 11.46 -21.82 -30.52
CA SER A 25 11.13 -22.25 -29.16
C SER A 25 10.45 -21.05 -28.51
N PRO A 26 9.21 -21.18 -28.00
CA PRO A 26 8.57 -20.06 -27.32
C PRO A 26 9.55 -19.67 -26.23
N SER A 27 10.15 -18.49 -26.36
CA SER A 27 11.04 -17.94 -25.34
C SER A 27 10.32 -18.13 -24.02
N SER A 28 10.86 -18.96 -23.14
CA SER A 28 10.15 -19.43 -21.94
C SER A 28 9.64 -18.21 -21.17
N ARG A 29 8.34 -17.97 -21.23
CA ARG A 29 7.68 -16.82 -20.61
C ARG A 29 7.90 -16.93 -19.12
N ILE A 30 8.66 -16.02 -18.51
CA ILE A 30 8.82 -15.99 -17.05
C ILE A 30 7.81 -15.00 -16.51
N ILE A 31 6.81 -15.50 -15.80
CA ILE A 31 5.86 -14.63 -15.08
C ILE A 31 5.95 -14.96 -13.60
N GLY A 32 5.97 -13.89 -12.82
CA GLY A 32 5.94 -13.97 -11.38
C GLY A 32 4.55 -14.24 -10.83
N TYR A 33 4.49 -14.87 -9.67
CA TYR A 33 3.30 -14.97 -8.85
C TYR A 33 3.65 -14.41 -7.48
N SER A 34 2.83 -13.46 -7.01
CA SER A 34 3.08 -12.75 -5.78
C SER A 34 1.80 -12.64 -4.95
N VAL A 35 1.84 -13.24 -3.76
CA VAL A 35 0.86 -13.04 -2.69
C VAL A 35 1.63 -12.50 -1.51
N THR A 36 1.47 -11.21 -1.28
CA THR A 36 2.04 -10.49 -0.15
C THR A 36 0.93 -9.99 0.74
N GLU A 37 1.27 -9.61 1.96
CA GLU A 37 0.33 -8.85 2.78
C GLU A 37 -0.06 -7.56 2.06
N GLY A 38 -1.35 -7.24 2.06
CA GLY A 38 -1.88 -6.00 1.51
C GLY A 38 -1.63 -4.84 2.49
N ASP A 39 -0.36 -4.54 2.76
CA ASP A 39 0.05 -3.43 3.61
C ASP A 39 -0.19 -2.10 2.88
N THR A 40 -1.40 -1.56 3.02
CA THR A 40 -1.80 -0.31 2.37
C THR A 40 -1.06 0.90 2.92
N LEU A 41 -0.44 0.81 4.10
CA LEU A 41 0.38 1.88 4.66
C LEU A 41 1.65 2.12 3.85
N GLN A 42 2.25 1.06 3.28
CA GLN A 42 3.51 1.15 2.55
C GLN A 42 3.40 2.02 1.29
N THR A 43 2.26 1.96 0.60
CA THR A 43 2.02 2.70 -0.66
C THR A 43 1.21 3.98 -0.44
N SER A 44 0.91 4.32 0.81
CA SER A 44 0.14 5.50 1.18
C SER A 44 1.03 6.65 1.63
N TYR A 45 0.45 7.86 1.66
CA TYR A 45 1.04 9.08 2.18
C TYR A 45 -0.07 10.06 2.57
N THR A 46 0.26 11.03 3.42
CA THR A 46 -0.65 12.11 3.78
C THR A 46 -1.06 12.87 2.54
N ASN A 47 -2.36 13.03 2.32
CA ASN A 47 -2.88 13.69 1.14
C ASN A 47 -4.27 14.29 1.43
N LEU A 48 -4.54 15.45 0.84
CA LEU A 48 -5.81 16.15 0.86
C LEU A 48 -6.24 16.40 -0.58
N THR A 49 -7.31 15.73 -1.01
CA THR A 49 -7.83 15.84 -2.37
C THR A 49 -9.33 16.11 -2.37
N THR A 50 -9.91 16.45 -3.51
CA THR A 50 -11.37 16.53 -3.69
C THR A 50 -11.94 15.20 -4.17
N GLU A 51 -13.25 15.10 -4.42
CA GLU A 51 -13.78 14.07 -5.33
C GLU A 51 -13.25 14.25 -6.76
N ILE A 52 -13.29 13.19 -7.57
CA ILE A 52 -12.90 13.24 -8.99
C ILE A 52 -13.78 14.27 -9.70
N ASP A 53 -13.15 15.21 -10.38
CA ASP A 53 -13.85 16.09 -11.31
C ASP A 53 -14.17 15.28 -12.57
N GLU A 54 -15.43 14.87 -12.74
CA GLU A 54 -15.87 14.01 -13.85
C GLU A 54 -15.55 14.60 -15.22
N ALA A 55 -15.53 15.94 -15.37
CA ALA A 55 -15.21 16.58 -16.64
C ALA A 55 -13.71 16.55 -16.95
N ARG A 56 -12.87 16.33 -15.93
CA ARG A 56 -11.40 16.35 -16.03
C ARG A 56 -10.77 15.00 -15.72
N GLU A 57 -11.57 13.99 -15.37
CA GLU A 57 -11.16 12.65 -14.94
C GLU A 57 -9.99 12.64 -13.94
N THR A 58 -9.90 13.66 -13.09
CA THR A 58 -8.75 13.84 -12.19
C THR A 58 -9.19 14.25 -10.78
N TRP A 59 -8.43 13.77 -9.79
CA TRP A 59 -8.49 14.28 -8.43
C TRP A 59 -7.88 15.68 -8.38
N LEU A 60 -8.53 16.62 -7.69
CA LEU A 60 -7.93 17.93 -7.40
C LEU A 60 -7.17 17.86 -6.09
N TRP A 61 -5.96 18.41 -6.09
CA TRP A 61 -5.11 18.51 -4.91
C TRP A 61 -5.39 19.81 -4.16
N CYS A 62 -5.37 19.76 -2.83
CA CYS A 62 -5.48 20.93 -1.98
C CYS A 62 -4.16 21.17 -1.26
N GLU A 63 -3.44 22.26 -1.56
CA GLU A 63 -2.23 22.61 -0.81
C GLU A 63 -2.56 22.95 0.65
N THR A 64 -3.75 23.51 0.89
CA THR A 64 -4.29 23.77 2.22
C THR A 64 -5.82 23.59 2.22
N VAL A 65 -6.43 23.60 3.40
CA VAL A 65 -7.91 23.62 3.55
C VAL A 65 -8.61 24.80 2.90
N VAL A 66 -7.92 25.92 2.73
CA VAL A 66 -8.46 27.14 2.14
C VAL A 66 -7.97 27.34 0.71
N ASP A 67 -7.39 26.29 0.12
CA ASP A 67 -7.06 26.28 -1.30
C ASP A 67 -8.34 26.61 -2.09
N PRO A 68 -8.37 27.72 -2.86
CA PRO A 68 -9.53 28.11 -3.64
C PRO A 68 -10.04 27.00 -4.54
N ASP A 69 -9.13 26.12 -5.00
CA ASP A 69 -9.47 24.99 -5.86
C ASP A 69 -10.23 23.88 -5.13
N CYS A 70 -10.29 23.91 -3.80
CA CYS A 70 -10.95 22.93 -2.94
C CYS A 70 -12.17 23.47 -2.17
N LEU A 71 -12.48 24.75 -2.31
CA LEU A 71 -13.69 25.35 -1.75
C LEU A 71 -14.94 24.82 -2.46
N ASP A 72 -16.01 24.65 -1.69
CA ASP A 72 -17.30 24.09 -2.11
C ASP A 72 -17.22 22.69 -2.73
N LYS A 73 -16.18 21.92 -2.40
CA LYS A 73 -15.99 20.54 -2.86
C LYS A 73 -15.96 19.55 -1.70
N ASN A 74 -16.39 18.32 -1.99
CA ASN A 74 -16.17 17.20 -1.09
C ASN A 74 -14.68 16.86 -1.07
N LEU A 75 -14.14 16.65 0.13
CA LEU A 75 -12.75 16.34 0.38
C LEU A 75 -12.56 14.87 0.73
N ASN A 76 -11.48 14.29 0.24
CA ASN A 76 -10.91 13.04 0.68
C ASN A 76 -9.63 13.34 1.46
N ILE A 77 -9.54 12.80 2.67
CA ILE A 77 -8.48 13.09 3.62
C ILE A 77 -7.78 11.77 3.94
N ARG A 78 -6.47 11.70 3.74
CA ARG A 78 -5.58 10.67 4.29
C ARG A 78 -4.55 11.40 5.15
N ALA A 79 -4.49 11.12 6.44
CA ALA A 79 -3.52 11.77 7.33
C ALA A 79 -2.74 10.73 8.13
N PHE A 80 -1.41 10.80 8.06
CA PHE A 80 -0.54 10.07 8.99
C PHE A 80 -0.30 10.94 10.22
N LEU A 81 -0.83 10.50 11.36
CA LEU A 81 -0.88 11.28 12.58
C LEU A 81 0.51 11.48 13.20
N LEU A 82 0.70 12.68 13.75
CA LEU A 82 1.86 13.08 14.55
C LEU A 82 1.67 12.67 16.02
N PRO A 83 2.76 12.67 16.82
CA PRO A 83 2.65 12.68 18.28
C PRO A 83 1.78 13.85 18.77
N CYS A 84 1.06 13.65 19.87
CA CYS A 84 0.26 14.72 20.45
C CYS A 84 1.14 15.90 20.87
N GLY A 85 0.76 17.09 20.41
CA GLY A 85 1.55 18.30 20.62
C GLY A 85 0.81 19.54 20.11
N PRO A 86 1.44 20.72 20.14
CA PRO A 86 0.79 21.96 19.72
C PRO A 86 0.33 21.96 18.25
N GLU A 87 0.96 21.16 17.40
CA GLU A 87 0.66 21.04 15.96
C GLU A 87 -0.39 19.96 15.64
N ALA A 88 -0.70 19.08 16.59
CA ALA A 88 -1.65 17.98 16.42
C ALA A 88 -2.46 17.77 17.70
N THR A 89 -3.61 18.43 17.78
CA THR A 89 -4.46 18.44 18.98
C THR A 89 -5.86 17.86 18.75
N LEU A 90 -6.30 17.66 17.50
CA LEU A 90 -7.57 17.02 17.16
C LEU A 90 -7.42 15.50 17.07
N ALA A 91 -6.42 15.04 16.31
CA ALA A 91 -6.01 13.64 16.25
C ALA A 91 -4.50 13.52 16.37
N CYS A 92 -4.03 12.54 17.14
CA CYS A 92 -2.60 12.34 17.36
C CYS A 92 -2.29 11.00 18.04
N ILE A 93 -1.04 10.59 17.95
CA ILE A 93 -0.49 9.45 18.69
C ILE A 93 -0.12 9.93 20.11
N LYS A 94 -0.80 9.40 21.13
CA LYS A 94 -0.53 9.71 22.53
C LYS A 94 0.67 8.94 23.06
N ASP A 95 0.79 7.68 22.65
CA ASP A 95 1.77 6.76 23.20
C ASP A 95 2.09 5.64 22.23
N VAL A 96 3.34 5.18 22.25
CA VAL A 96 3.83 4.01 21.54
C VAL A 96 4.76 3.27 22.50
N TYR A 97 4.52 1.99 22.72
CA TYR A 97 5.21 1.25 23.77
C TYR A 97 5.30 -0.24 23.50
N ALA A 98 6.14 -0.90 24.28
CA ALA A 98 6.30 -2.34 24.29
C ALA A 98 6.28 -2.83 25.74
N ILE A 99 5.66 -3.98 25.99
CA ILE A 99 5.59 -4.62 27.29
C ILE A 99 6.30 -5.97 27.18
N ALA A 100 7.33 -6.16 28.01
CA ALA A 100 8.04 -7.42 28.14
C ALA A 100 7.20 -8.45 28.90
N ALA A 101 7.58 -9.73 28.80
CA ALA A 101 6.87 -10.82 29.49
C ALA A 101 6.82 -10.67 31.02
N ASP A 102 7.72 -9.90 31.64
CA ASP A 102 7.74 -9.60 33.07
C ASP A 102 6.89 -8.36 33.45
N GLY A 103 6.19 -7.76 32.48
CA GLY A 103 5.39 -6.56 32.66
C GLY A 103 6.18 -5.25 32.53
N THR A 104 7.49 -5.30 32.29
CA THR A 104 8.31 -4.10 32.09
C THR A 104 7.88 -3.38 30.83
N ARG A 105 7.53 -2.10 30.97
CA ARG A 105 7.12 -1.24 29.86
C ARG A 105 8.27 -0.40 29.36
N VAL A 106 8.48 -0.41 28.04
CA VAL A 106 9.41 0.46 27.31
C VAL A 106 8.57 1.41 26.46
N THR A 107 8.61 2.70 26.76
CA THR A 107 7.96 3.74 25.96
C THR A 107 8.90 4.22 24.87
N ALA A 108 8.40 4.29 23.64
CA ALA A 108 9.16 4.76 22.50
C ALA A 108 9.20 6.29 22.47
N LYS A 109 10.32 6.83 21.97
CA LYS A 109 10.51 8.28 21.77
C LYS A 109 10.42 8.59 20.28
N PHE A 110 9.57 9.54 19.90
CA PHE A 110 9.49 10.01 18.52
C PHE A 110 10.82 10.63 18.08
N ILE A 111 11.29 10.27 16.88
CA ILE A 111 12.52 10.80 16.28
C ILE A 111 12.14 11.88 15.26
N ARG A 112 11.39 11.49 14.22
CA ARG A 112 10.96 12.37 13.12
C ARG A 112 9.92 11.69 12.24
N SER A 113 9.21 12.49 11.45
CA SER A 113 8.38 11.99 10.35
C SER A 113 9.25 11.58 9.15
N VAL A 114 8.73 10.67 8.34
CA VAL A 114 9.35 10.18 7.10
C VAL A 114 8.59 10.74 5.90
N SER A 115 9.32 11.13 4.85
CA SER A 115 8.73 11.65 3.60
C SER A 115 7.87 12.91 3.80
N VAL A 116 8.36 13.82 4.66
CA VAL A 116 7.78 15.15 4.88
C VAL A 116 7.69 15.91 3.56
N SER A 117 6.57 16.56 3.32
CA SER A 117 6.30 17.27 2.08
C SER A 117 5.56 18.57 2.34
N SER A 118 6.18 19.70 2.00
CA SER A 118 5.57 21.01 2.14
C SER A 118 4.31 21.20 1.30
N THR A 119 4.09 20.35 0.29
CA THR A 119 2.92 20.42 -0.57
C THR A 119 1.86 19.39 -0.21
N MET A 120 2.21 18.26 0.41
CA MET A 120 1.27 17.15 0.68
C MET A 120 0.80 17.05 2.13
N ASP A 121 1.58 17.61 3.06
CA ASP A 121 1.27 17.56 4.48
C ASP A 121 0.07 18.44 4.83
N ILE A 122 -0.73 17.98 5.80
CA ILE A 122 -1.94 18.66 6.23
C ILE A 122 -1.68 19.40 7.53
N LYS A 123 -1.92 20.71 7.53
CA LYS A 123 -1.96 21.52 8.76
C LYS A 123 -3.32 21.37 9.44
N GLU A 124 -3.31 21.26 10.76
CA GLU A 124 -4.54 21.19 11.55
C GLU A 124 -5.41 22.45 11.37
N ASP A 125 -6.71 22.25 11.16
CA ASP A 125 -7.72 23.30 11.21
C ASP A 125 -8.87 22.90 12.13
N LYS A 126 -8.82 23.43 13.35
CA LYS A 126 -9.82 23.17 14.40
C LYS A 126 -11.22 23.62 14.02
N SER A 127 -11.34 24.72 13.29
CA SER A 127 -12.65 25.27 12.92
C SER A 127 -13.39 24.37 11.93
N ARG A 128 -12.64 23.57 11.17
CA ARG A 128 -13.15 22.64 10.16
C ARG A 128 -13.03 21.17 10.59
N ARG A 129 -12.55 20.93 11.81
CA ARG A 129 -12.20 19.62 12.37
C ARG A 129 -11.18 18.84 11.53
N LEU A 130 -10.35 19.51 10.74
CA LEU A 130 -9.31 18.84 9.96
C LEU A 130 -8.08 18.57 10.83
N VAL A 131 -7.69 17.31 10.92
CA VAL A 131 -6.52 16.84 11.67
C VAL A 131 -5.22 17.13 10.91
N ALA A 132 -4.12 17.32 11.64
CA ALA A 132 -2.80 17.35 11.04
C ALA A 132 -2.39 15.96 10.52
N GLY A 133 -1.62 15.95 9.44
CA GLY A 133 -0.99 14.75 8.89
C GLY A 133 0.35 15.09 8.26
N VAL A 134 1.35 14.22 8.40
CA VAL A 134 2.69 14.46 7.84
C VAL A 134 3.26 13.18 7.23
N GLY A 135 3.68 13.29 5.96
CA GLY A 135 4.43 12.25 5.25
C GLY A 135 3.73 10.90 5.28
N THR A 136 4.49 9.84 5.56
CA THR A 136 4.02 8.45 5.57
C THR A 136 3.98 7.81 6.96
N GLY A 137 4.11 8.61 8.02
CA GLY A 137 4.34 8.16 9.39
C GLY A 137 5.68 8.65 9.93
N GLY A 138 6.19 8.00 10.98
CA GLY A 138 7.41 8.45 11.65
C GLY A 138 8.25 7.33 12.24
N LEU A 139 9.50 7.67 12.53
CA LEU A 139 10.46 6.83 13.21
C LEU A 139 10.40 7.07 14.71
N TRP A 140 10.46 5.99 15.48
CA TRP A 140 10.42 5.98 16.92
C TRP A 140 11.56 5.12 17.47
N ASN A 141 12.17 5.55 18.57
CA ASN A 141 13.24 4.82 19.23
C ASN A 141 12.73 4.15 20.50
N PHE A 142 12.86 2.83 20.59
CA PHE A 142 12.64 2.08 21.82
C PHE A 142 13.97 1.85 22.53
N GLU A 143 14.35 2.78 23.39
CA GLU A 143 15.64 2.76 24.08
C GLU A 143 15.84 1.44 24.86
N GLY A 144 16.96 0.76 24.60
CA GLY A 144 17.28 -0.53 25.22
C GLY A 144 16.58 -1.75 24.60
N LEU A 145 15.72 -1.57 23.60
CA LEU A 145 15.00 -2.67 22.92
C LEU A 145 15.51 -2.84 21.49
N THR A 146 16.62 -3.55 21.34
CA THR A 146 17.20 -3.85 20.02
C THR A 146 16.44 -4.97 19.32
N HIS A 147 16.06 -4.76 18.07
CA HIS A 147 15.37 -5.74 17.23
C HIS A 147 16.33 -6.45 16.27
N GLY A 148 15.86 -7.43 15.49
CA GLY A 148 16.72 -8.26 14.62
C GLY A 148 17.46 -7.51 13.51
N GLY A 149 17.07 -6.27 13.21
CA GLY A 149 17.81 -5.35 12.34
C GLY A 149 19.06 -4.71 12.97
N GLY A 150 19.37 -4.97 14.24
CA GLY A 150 20.55 -4.45 14.94
C GLY A 150 20.43 -3.02 15.47
N THR A 151 19.24 -2.42 15.39
CA THR A 151 18.95 -1.07 15.92
C THR A 151 17.74 -1.13 16.86
N SER A 152 17.36 0.02 17.41
CA SER A 152 16.17 0.20 18.26
C SER A 152 15.13 1.11 17.60
N THR A 153 15.17 1.22 16.27
CA THR A 153 14.35 2.14 15.49
C THR A 153 13.16 1.41 14.89
N TYR A 154 11.96 1.97 15.10
CA TYR A 154 10.72 1.39 14.63
C TYR A 154 9.98 2.40 13.75
N ALA A 155 9.43 1.91 12.65
CA ALA A 155 8.47 2.64 11.84
C ALA A 155 7.10 2.55 12.50
N VAL A 156 6.47 3.69 12.74
CA VAL A 156 5.11 3.79 13.27
C VAL A 156 4.27 4.62 12.33
N GLN A 157 3.17 4.03 11.90
CA GLN A 157 2.27 4.60 10.91
C GLN A 157 0.86 4.58 11.49
N ALA A 158 0.32 5.74 11.83
CA ALA A 158 -1.06 5.88 12.27
C ALA A 158 -1.85 6.65 11.20
N GLY A 159 -2.35 5.92 10.21
CA GLY A 159 -3.15 6.47 9.12
C GLY A 159 -4.61 6.61 9.50
N VAL A 160 -5.22 7.74 9.15
CA VAL A 160 -6.66 7.95 9.22
C VAL A 160 -7.20 8.40 7.87
N ASP A 161 -8.33 7.85 7.46
CA ASP A 161 -9.07 8.31 6.30
C ASP A 161 -10.37 8.99 6.74
N GLY A 162 -10.65 10.12 6.09
CA GLY A 162 -11.83 10.91 6.36
C GLY A 162 -12.42 11.51 5.10
N ARG A 163 -13.64 11.99 5.25
CA ARG A 163 -14.30 12.85 4.27
C ARG A 163 -14.60 14.18 4.90
N GLY A 164 -14.59 15.22 4.08
CA GLY A 164 -14.97 16.54 4.57
C GLY A 164 -15.55 17.45 3.52
N PHE A 165 -15.85 18.67 3.94
CA PHE A 165 -16.29 19.75 3.09
C PHE A 165 -15.81 21.08 3.65
N VAL A 166 -15.40 21.99 2.77
CA VAL A 166 -15.05 23.36 3.12
C VAL A 166 -15.91 24.31 2.30
N PRO A 167 -16.77 25.13 2.92
CA PRO A 167 -17.56 26.11 2.19
C PRO A 167 -16.67 27.24 1.65
N ALA A 168 -17.05 27.80 0.50
CA ALA A 168 -16.56 29.09 0.08
C ALA A 168 -16.96 30.20 1.08
N PRO A 169 -16.31 31.38 1.06
CA PRO A 169 -16.60 32.46 2.01
C PRO A 169 -18.06 32.90 2.08
N SER A 170 -18.84 32.73 1.00
CA SER A 170 -20.27 33.02 0.93
C SER A 170 -21.18 31.82 1.25
N GLY A 171 -20.61 30.64 1.45
CA GLY A 171 -21.33 29.40 1.69
C GLY A 171 -21.89 29.33 3.11
N THR A 172 -23.09 28.75 3.24
CA THR A 172 -23.79 28.59 4.53
C THR A 172 -23.64 27.19 5.13
N ARG A 173 -23.10 26.24 4.37
CA ARG A 173 -22.90 24.85 4.81
C ARG A 173 -21.67 24.78 5.74
N PRO A 174 -21.78 24.23 6.95
CA PRO A 174 -20.65 24.19 7.88
C PRO A 174 -19.52 23.33 7.34
N ALA A 175 -18.29 23.77 7.57
CA ALA A 175 -17.12 22.97 7.32
C ALA A 175 -17.11 21.78 8.30
N THR A 176 -17.06 20.57 7.77
CA THR A 176 -17.04 19.37 8.61
C THR A 176 -16.08 18.36 7.99
N ALA A 177 -15.12 17.90 8.79
CA ALA A 177 -14.33 16.71 8.51
C ALA A 177 -14.69 15.63 9.54
N GLY A 178 -14.90 14.42 9.03
CA GLY A 178 -15.17 13.23 9.83
C GLY A 178 -14.28 12.07 9.37
N TYR A 179 -13.86 11.24 10.32
CA TYR A 179 -12.93 10.14 10.10
C TYR A 179 -13.64 8.82 10.34
N SER A 180 -13.62 7.92 9.38
CA SER A 180 -14.35 6.65 9.47
C SER A 180 -13.46 5.43 9.30
N ARG A 181 -12.22 5.62 8.85
CA ARG A 181 -11.27 4.52 8.67
C ARG A 181 -9.95 4.86 9.30
N VAL A 182 -9.35 3.85 9.89
CA VAL A 182 -8.00 3.94 10.43
C VAL A 182 -7.21 2.72 10.06
N GLU A 183 -5.90 2.90 9.95
CA GLU A 183 -4.94 1.83 9.79
C GLU A 183 -3.68 2.20 10.58
N PHE A 184 -3.36 1.37 11.56
CA PHE A 184 -2.25 1.56 12.48
C PHE A 184 -1.24 0.44 12.27
N GLY A 185 0.04 0.79 12.24
CA GLY A 185 1.14 -0.13 12.03
C GLY A 185 2.34 0.22 12.89
N ILE A 186 2.98 -0.81 13.43
CA ILE A 186 4.30 -0.75 14.04
C ILE A 186 5.16 -1.76 13.30
N ALA A 187 6.37 -1.39 12.92
CA ALA A 187 7.35 -2.30 12.33
C ALA A 187 8.75 -2.01 12.88
N ALA A 188 9.47 -3.05 13.27
CA ALA A 188 10.92 -2.95 13.46
C ALA A 188 11.57 -2.65 12.10
N VAL A 189 12.51 -1.69 12.05
CA VAL A 189 13.13 -1.29 10.77
C VAL A 189 14.61 -1.02 10.89
N ARG A 190 15.33 -1.29 9.80
CA ARG A 190 16.71 -0.82 9.60
C ARG A 190 16.78 0.10 8.40
N GLU A 191 17.69 1.07 8.45
CA GLU A 191 17.93 1.96 7.33
C GLU A 191 18.80 1.29 6.28
N VAL A 192 18.38 1.36 5.03
CA VAL A 192 19.13 0.88 3.87
C VAL A 192 19.23 2.01 2.86
N SER A 193 20.45 2.40 2.50
CA SER A 193 20.70 3.41 1.47
C SER A 193 20.59 2.80 0.07
N GLY A 194 20.04 3.57 -0.88
CA GLY A 194 19.89 3.15 -2.27
C GLY A 194 19.16 4.20 -3.11
N ASP A 195 18.80 3.87 -4.35
CA ASP A 195 17.96 4.73 -5.20
C ASP A 195 16.47 4.58 -4.82
N PHE A 196 16.16 4.98 -3.60
CA PHE A 196 14.79 5.02 -3.09
C PHE A 196 14.21 6.42 -3.27
N ARG A 197 12.90 6.46 -3.51
CA ARG A 197 12.12 7.70 -3.63
C ARG A 197 10.88 7.59 -2.74
N PRO A 198 10.42 8.71 -2.17
CA PRO A 198 9.15 8.74 -1.46
C PRO A 198 7.99 8.44 -2.42
N ASN A 199 6.87 7.98 -1.87
CA ASN A 199 5.60 8.02 -2.59
C ASN A 199 5.28 9.48 -2.92
N LYS A 200 5.00 9.75 -4.19
CA LYS A 200 4.60 11.08 -4.67
C LYS A 200 3.50 10.92 -5.71
N PHE A 201 2.78 12.02 -5.92
CA PHE A 201 2.01 12.20 -7.14
C PHE A 201 2.93 12.58 -8.30
N GLU A 202 2.76 11.95 -9.47
CA GLU A 202 3.34 12.43 -10.72
C GLU A 202 2.32 13.32 -11.45
N PHE A 203 2.67 14.59 -11.64
CA PHE A 203 1.84 15.57 -12.33
C PHE A 203 2.03 15.50 -13.86
N LYS A 204 0.94 15.56 -14.64
CA LYS A 204 1.01 15.53 -16.11
C LYS A 204 1.78 16.74 -16.68
N PRO A 205 2.83 16.54 -17.51
CA PRO A 205 3.49 17.64 -18.22
C PRO A 205 2.56 18.25 -19.27
N GLY A 206 2.45 19.59 -19.33
CA GLY A 206 1.74 20.29 -20.41
C GLY A 206 0.27 20.60 -20.17
N THR A 207 -0.30 20.27 -19.00
CA THR A 207 -1.56 20.89 -18.55
C THR A 207 -1.28 22.33 -18.12
N THR A 208 -1.78 23.31 -18.87
CA THR A 208 -1.59 24.76 -18.57
C THR A 208 -2.35 25.25 -17.34
N ASN A 209 -3.07 24.38 -16.62
CA ASN A 209 -3.69 24.72 -15.35
C ASN A 209 -2.73 24.49 -14.20
N TYR A 210 -1.85 25.47 -13.98
CA TYR A 210 -1.06 25.66 -12.76
C TYR A 210 -1.91 25.70 -11.47
N GLN A 211 -3.25 25.74 -11.58
CA GLN A 211 -4.22 25.71 -10.48
C GLN A 211 -4.68 24.30 -10.10
N ILE A 212 -4.47 23.28 -10.93
CA ILE A 212 -4.96 21.92 -10.65
C ILE A 212 -3.81 20.92 -10.81
N ARG A 213 -3.27 20.48 -9.68
CA ARG A 213 -2.23 19.45 -9.56
C ARG A 213 -2.84 18.06 -9.82
N GLY A 214 -3.18 17.76 -11.08
CA GLY A 214 -3.70 16.46 -11.50
C GLY A 214 -2.61 15.39 -11.48
N ALA A 215 -2.82 14.30 -10.75
CA ALA A 215 -1.86 13.21 -10.63
C ALA A 215 -2.26 11.98 -11.46
N ASP A 216 -1.30 11.44 -12.22
CA ASP A 216 -1.53 10.31 -13.13
C ASP A 216 -1.34 8.94 -12.46
N THR A 217 -0.42 8.86 -11.49
CA THR A 217 -0.12 7.62 -10.75
C THR A 217 0.31 7.90 -9.31
N ILE A 218 0.06 6.94 -8.43
CA ILE A 218 0.72 6.81 -7.11
C ILE A 218 1.87 5.83 -7.33
N GLY A 219 3.12 6.31 -7.31
CA GLY A 219 4.28 5.46 -7.53
C GLY A 219 5.56 6.05 -6.98
N SER A 220 6.41 5.19 -6.42
CA SER A 220 7.85 5.45 -6.39
C SER A 220 8.36 5.33 -7.84
N ASN A 221 9.31 6.17 -8.27
CA ASN A 221 9.95 6.05 -9.61
C ASN A 221 10.82 4.78 -9.75
N GLY A 222 10.63 3.79 -8.89
CA GLY A 222 11.28 2.50 -8.90
C GLY A 222 10.48 1.55 -8.02
N ARG A 223 9.96 0.49 -8.65
CA ARG A 223 9.30 -0.72 -8.10
C ARG A 223 9.12 -0.69 -6.57
N PRO A 224 7.88 -0.76 -6.02
CA PRO A 224 7.69 -0.89 -4.58
C PRO A 224 8.56 -2.05 -4.08
N ASP A 225 9.56 -1.74 -3.26
CA ASP A 225 10.35 -2.76 -2.60
C ASP A 225 9.53 -3.21 -1.40
N TYR A 226 8.87 -4.37 -1.55
CA TYR A 226 8.02 -5.00 -0.54
C TYR A 226 8.74 -5.24 0.79
N LYS A 227 10.07 -5.08 0.84
CA LYS A 227 10.84 -5.14 2.07
C LYS A 227 10.82 -3.81 2.84
N CYS A 228 10.62 -2.68 2.18
CA CYS A 228 10.54 -1.36 2.81
C CYS A 228 9.17 -1.13 3.43
N VAL A 229 9.12 -0.70 4.69
CA VAL A 229 7.89 -0.26 5.37
C VAL A 229 7.56 1.18 4.96
N MET A 230 8.59 2.03 4.92
CA MET A 230 8.54 3.39 4.42
C MET A 230 9.76 3.65 3.54
N THR A 231 9.67 4.60 2.62
CA THR A 231 10.79 5.08 1.81
C THR A 231 10.83 6.59 1.83
N GLU A 232 12.04 7.15 1.72
CA GLU A 232 12.29 8.56 1.42
C GLU A 232 13.46 8.68 0.43
N THR A 233 13.81 9.89 0.02
CA THR A 233 14.89 10.07 -0.97
C THR A 233 16.20 9.49 -0.44
N GLY A 234 16.70 8.46 -1.13
CA GLY A 234 17.96 7.80 -0.79
C GLY A 234 17.87 6.70 0.27
N LEU A 235 16.71 6.50 0.92
CA LEU A 235 16.57 5.61 2.07
C LEU A 235 15.32 4.73 2.00
N CYS A 236 15.51 3.47 2.38
CA CYS A 236 14.46 2.50 2.67
C CYS A 236 14.53 2.13 4.16
N PHE A 237 13.37 2.15 4.83
CA PHE A 237 13.21 1.60 6.17
C PHE A 237 12.78 0.15 6.02
N GLU A 238 13.75 -0.73 5.86
CA GLU A 238 13.53 -2.15 5.59
C GLU A 238 13.01 -2.86 6.84
N ARG A 239 11.95 -3.65 6.69
CA ARG A 239 11.34 -4.44 7.75
C ARG A 239 12.37 -5.40 8.36
N ALA A 240 12.46 -5.38 9.68
CA ALA A 240 13.26 -6.28 10.50
C ALA A 240 12.35 -7.16 11.37
N THR A 241 12.94 -8.18 12.01
CA THR A 241 12.21 -9.01 12.97
C THR A 241 12.10 -8.30 14.32
N PHE A 242 10.93 -8.37 14.93
CA PHE A 242 10.70 -7.90 16.28
C PHE A 242 11.51 -8.72 17.30
N PRO A 243 11.84 -8.13 18.46
CA PRO A 243 12.35 -8.90 19.59
C PRO A 243 11.27 -9.85 20.11
N THR A 244 11.69 -11.04 20.53
CA THR A 244 10.79 -12.05 21.08
C THR A 244 10.38 -11.70 22.51
N GLY A 245 9.18 -12.14 22.94
CA GLY A 245 8.71 -11.94 24.31
C GLY A 245 8.15 -10.55 24.63
N TYR A 246 7.86 -9.75 23.59
CA TYR A 246 7.25 -8.42 23.75
C TYR A 246 5.87 -8.36 23.11
N ARG A 247 4.98 -7.60 23.76
CA ARG A 247 3.74 -7.09 23.18
C ARG A 247 3.96 -5.63 22.83
N PHE A 248 3.49 -5.19 21.68
CA PHE A 248 3.62 -3.80 21.22
C PHE A 248 2.26 -3.13 21.29
N GLY A 249 2.24 -1.84 21.61
CA GLY A 249 1.02 -1.09 21.71
C GLY A 249 1.13 0.36 21.27
N MET A 250 -0.01 0.90 20.87
CA MET A 250 -0.18 2.28 20.45
C MET A 250 -1.47 2.83 21.04
N THR A 251 -1.39 4.05 21.57
CA THR A 251 -2.58 4.83 21.94
C THR A 251 -2.77 5.97 20.94
N VAL A 252 -3.86 5.95 20.19
CA VAL A 252 -4.25 7.00 19.24
C VAL A 252 -5.49 7.71 19.75
N SER A 253 -5.48 9.04 19.69
CA SER A 253 -6.61 9.86 20.10
C SER A 253 -7.25 10.52 18.90
N LEU A 254 -8.57 10.36 18.73
CA LEU A 254 -9.33 10.83 17.57
C LEU A 254 -10.44 11.81 17.96
N PRO A 255 -10.89 12.70 17.04
CA PRO A 255 -11.90 13.71 17.30
C PRO A 255 -13.33 13.19 17.19
N ASN A 256 -13.53 11.96 16.72
CA ASN A 256 -14.81 11.27 16.66
C ASN A 256 -14.66 9.79 17.01
N GLU A 257 -15.78 9.19 17.34
CA GLU A 257 -15.88 7.74 17.55
C GLU A 257 -15.77 7.03 16.19
N LEU A 258 -15.01 5.95 16.17
CA LEU A 258 -15.00 4.97 15.11
C LEU A 258 -16.14 3.97 15.32
N SER A 259 -16.68 3.44 14.24
CA SER A 259 -17.71 2.40 14.23
C SER A 259 -17.27 1.23 13.35
N GLY A 260 -17.82 0.04 13.59
CA GLY A 260 -17.53 -1.15 12.78
C GLY A 260 -16.48 -2.08 13.40
N TRP A 261 -15.83 -2.90 12.58
CA TRP A 261 -14.95 -3.97 13.04
C TRP A 261 -13.48 -3.63 12.88
N PHE A 262 -12.65 -3.96 13.87
CA PHE A 262 -11.20 -3.95 13.74
C PHE A 262 -10.70 -5.33 13.29
N HIS A 263 -9.72 -5.33 12.38
CA HIS A 263 -9.01 -6.55 11.97
C HIS A 263 -7.55 -6.21 11.66
N GLY A 264 -6.71 -7.22 11.52
CA GLY A 264 -5.32 -6.98 11.11
C GLY A 264 -4.37 -8.14 11.37
N ARG A 265 -3.09 -7.82 11.47
CA ARG A 265 -1.99 -8.74 11.74
C ARG A 265 -1.46 -8.49 13.15
N ILE A 266 -2.18 -9.07 14.11
CA ILE A 266 -1.92 -8.96 15.55
C ILE A 266 -2.38 -10.26 16.23
N TYR A 267 -1.74 -10.63 17.34
CA TYR A 267 -2.09 -11.81 18.12
C TYR A 267 -2.42 -11.49 19.57
N ARG A 268 -3.53 -12.07 20.05
CA ARG A 268 -4.10 -11.84 21.39
C ARG A 268 -4.17 -10.35 21.73
N PRO A 269 -4.93 -9.55 20.96
CA PRO A 269 -5.01 -8.13 21.22
C PRO A 269 -5.74 -7.82 22.53
N GLU A 270 -5.27 -6.79 23.21
CA GLU A 270 -5.99 -6.09 24.27
C GLU A 270 -6.33 -4.70 23.74
N ILE A 271 -7.62 -4.42 23.64
CA ILE A 271 -8.13 -3.16 23.08
C ILE A 271 -8.96 -2.47 24.14
N SER A 272 -8.70 -1.19 24.35
CA SER A 272 -9.51 -0.34 25.21
C SER A 272 -9.78 0.98 24.52
N ILE A 273 -11.01 1.46 24.67
CA ILE A 273 -11.46 2.74 24.13
C ILE A 273 -11.93 3.58 25.30
N THR A 274 -11.33 4.75 25.47
CA THR A 274 -11.76 5.70 26.51
C THR A 274 -12.22 7.00 25.87
N LYS A 275 -13.32 7.55 26.40
CA LYS A 275 -13.87 8.83 25.95
C LYS A 275 -13.56 9.90 26.99
N SER A 276 -12.83 10.93 26.59
CA SER A 276 -12.48 12.04 27.48
C SER A 276 -12.43 13.35 26.72
N GLY A 277 -13.12 14.39 27.23
CA GLY A 277 -13.10 15.73 26.63
C GLY A 277 -13.58 15.79 25.18
N GLY A 278 -14.51 14.91 24.78
CA GLY A 278 -14.99 14.83 23.39
C GLY A 278 -14.02 14.13 22.42
N ARG A 279 -12.94 13.53 22.93
CA ARG A 279 -11.99 12.71 22.18
C ARG A 279 -12.15 11.23 22.53
N PHE A 280 -11.69 10.39 21.62
CA PHE A 280 -11.74 8.94 21.73
C PHE A 280 -10.32 8.39 21.65
N ASP A 281 -9.85 7.83 22.76
CA ASP A 281 -8.52 7.25 22.87
C ASP A 281 -8.61 5.74 22.66
N TYR A 282 -8.05 5.28 21.55
CA TYR A 282 -7.92 3.88 21.17
C TYR A 282 -6.55 3.40 21.60
N ASN A 283 -6.49 2.58 22.66
CA ASN A 283 -5.28 1.87 23.02
C ASN A 283 -5.39 0.42 22.54
N ILE A 284 -4.44 0.03 21.70
CA ILE A 284 -4.36 -1.31 21.14
C ILE A 284 -2.99 -1.88 21.47
N GLU A 285 -2.96 -3.02 22.14
CA GLU A 285 -1.76 -3.76 22.50
C GLU A 285 -1.87 -5.19 21.98
N ALA A 286 -0.83 -5.71 21.33
CA ALA A 286 -0.83 -7.09 20.83
C ALA A 286 0.58 -7.62 20.59
N THR A 287 0.70 -8.94 20.45
CA THR A 287 1.93 -9.57 19.97
C THR A 287 2.00 -9.48 18.44
N PRO A 288 3.14 -9.09 17.85
CA PRO A 288 3.37 -9.15 16.40
C PRO A 288 3.23 -10.58 15.86
N VAL A 289 2.83 -10.72 14.60
CA VAL A 289 2.63 -12.03 13.96
C VAL A 289 3.55 -12.23 12.77
N LYS A 290 3.90 -13.49 12.52
CA LYS A 290 4.62 -13.92 11.32
C LYS A 290 3.63 -14.18 10.20
N VAL A 291 3.81 -13.51 9.07
CA VAL A 291 2.97 -13.66 7.87
C VAL A 291 3.85 -14.18 6.73
N PRO A 292 3.56 -15.39 6.22
CA PRO A 292 4.25 -15.90 5.03
C PRO A 292 3.82 -15.11 3.80
N TYR A 293 4.74 -14.94 2.86
CA TYR A 293 4.44 -14.38 1.54
C TYR A 293 5.06 -15.24 0.44
N ILE A 294 4.47 -15.18 -0.75
CA ILE A 294 4.97 -15.80 -1.97
C ILE A 294 5.32 -14.69 -2.93
N ARG A 295 6.49 -14.75 -3.54
CA ARG A 295 6.96 -13.90 -4.62
C ARG A 295 8.00 -14.68 -5.41
N GLU A 296 7.52 -15.51 -6.32
CA GLU A 296 8.37 -16.39 -7.14
C GLU A 296 8.19 -16.03 -8.61
N GLN A 297 9.29 -16.05 -9.37
CA GLN A 297 9.26 -16.01 -10.83
C GLN A 297 9.49 -17.40 -11.38
N VAL A 298 8.52 -17.88 -12.15
CA VAL A 298 8.54 -19.26 -12.64
C VAL A 298 8.40 -19.30 -14.16
N PRO A 299 9.32 -19.98 -14.88
CA PRO A 299 9.19 -20.17 -16.31
C PRO A 299 7.92 -20.93 -16.69
N SER A 300 7.27 -20.52 -17.79
CA SER A 300 6.05 -21.14 -18.30
C SER A 300 6.21 -22.61 -18.67
N SER A 301 7.45 -23.08 -18.89
CA SER A 301 7.76 -24.50 -19.09
C SER A 301 7.48 -25.37 -17.87
N GLN A 302 7.36 -24.78 -16.68
CA GLN A 302 7.01 -25.48 -15.44
C GLN A 302 5.51 -25.47 -15.16
N TRP A 303 4.70 -24.82 -16.00
CA TRP A 303 3.28 -24.64 -15.77
C TRP A 303 2.50 -25.84 -16.32
N GLY A 304 1.50 -26.30 -15.57
CA GLY A 304 0.51 -27.23 -16.08
C GLY A 304 -0.43 -26.55 -17.08
N GLN A 305 -1.03 -27.33 -17.99
CA GLN A 305 -1.93 -26.80 -19.03
C GLN A 305 -3.06 -25.94 -18.45
N ALA A 306 -3.65 -26.34 -17.32
CA ALA A 306 -4.71 -25.57 -16.66
C ALA A 306 -4.26 -24.16 -16.23
N LEU A 307 -3.00 -24.00 -15.79
CA LEU A 307 -2.46 -22.68 -15.44
C LEU A 307 -2.22 -21.84 -16.70
N VAL A 308 -1.73 -22.46 -17.78
CA VAL A 308 -1.57 -21.80 -19.08
C VAL A 308 -2.93 -21.29 -19.58
N ASP A 309 -3.94 -22.16 -19.62
CA ASP A 309 -5.29 -21.81 -20.09
C ASP A 309 -5.92 -20.71 -19.23
N PHE A 310 -5.76 -20.78 -17.91
CA PHE A 310 -6.27 -19.75 -17.00
C PHE A 310 -5.59 -18.40 -17.27
N VAL A 311 -4.26 -18.38 -17.40
CA VAL A 311 -3.50 -17.15 -17.64
C VAL A 311 -3.88 -16.55 -18.98
N ASP A 312 -3.91 -17.35 -20.05
CA ASP A 312 -4.20 -16.86 -21.39
C ASP A 312 -5.66 -16.38 -21.54
N ALA A 313 -6.60 -16.96 -20.77
CA ALA A 313 -7.99 -16.52 -20.74
C ALA A 313 -8.23 -15.25 -19.92
N LYS A 314 -7.40 -14.97 -18.90
CA LYS A 314 -7.61 -13.88 -17.93
C LYS A 314 -6.64 -12.71 -18.09
N PHE A 315 -5.49 -12.92 -18.72
CA PHE A 315 -4.44 -11.92 -18.86
C PHE A 315 -4.01 -11.80 -20.32
N SER A 316 -3.89 -10.56 -20.80
CA SER A 316 -3.40 -10.29 -22.15
C SER A 316 -1.88 -10.25 -22.16
N CYS A 317 -1.25 -11.39 -22.41
CA CYS A 317 0.20 -11.53 -22.42
C CYS A 317 0.80 -11.34 -23.81
N ASN A 318 1.80 -10.47 -23.90
CA ASN A 318 2.59 -10.32 -25.12
C ASN A 318 3.65 -11.42 -25.23
N SER A 319 4.29 -11.50 -26.40
CA SER A 319 5.31 -12.51 -26.73
C SER A 319 6.59 -12.40 -25.91
N LEU A 320 6.81 -11.28 -25.20
CA LEU A 320 7.94 -11.10 -24.28
C LEU A 320 7.64 -11.64 -22.87
N GLY A 321 6.45 -12.21 -22.66
CA GLY A 321 6.02 -12.72 -21.37
C GLY A 321 5.48 -11.65 -20.42
N ASP A 322 5.29 -10.43 -20.91
CA ASP A 322 4.64 -9.37 -20.17
C ASP A 322 3.12 -9.48 -20.38
N CYS A 323 2.47 -9.97 -19.32
CA CYS A 323 1.03 -9.96 -19.18
C CYS A 323 0.61 -8.57 -18.76
N GLY A 324 0.11 -7.75 -19.71
CA GLY A 324 -0.48 -6.45 -19.39
C GLY A 324 -1.41 -6.59 -18.19
N ASN A 325 -1.36 -5.61 -17.27
CA ASN A 325 -1.90 -5.66 -15.89
C ASN A 325 -1.14 -6.50 -14.85
N THR A 326 0.05 -7.03 -15.15
CA THR A 326 0.94 -7.60 -14.11
C THR A 326 1.90 -6.54 -13.61
N GLY A 327 1.83 -6.18 -12.32
CA GLY A 327 2.62 -5.10 -11.72
C GLY A 327 4.12 -5.42 -11.69
N GLY A 328 4.81 -5.15 -12.81
CA GLY A 328 6.24 -5.41 -12.97
C GLY A 328 6.59 -6.87 -13.23
N GLY A 329 5.72 -7.61 -13.93
CA GLY A 329 5.95 -9.02 -14.30
C GLY A 329 5.55 -10.02 -13.22
N TYR A 330 4.66 -9.64 -12.30
CA TYR A 330 4.04 -10.53 -11.31
C TYR A 330 2.51 -10.48 -11.40
N MET A 331 1.88 -11.65 -11.44
CA MET A 331 0.46 -11.79 -11.13
C MET A 331 0.27 -11.61 -9.62
N MET A 332 -0.52 -10.60 -9.26
CA MET A 332 -0.77 -10.19 -7.88
C MET A 332 -2.27 -10.24 -7.61
N PRO A 333 -2.84 -11.41 -7.31
CA PRO A 333 -4.28 -11.53 -7.17
C PRO A 333 -4.83 -10.99 -5.83
N GLY A 334 -3.96 -10.47 -4.96
CA GLY A 334 -4.29 -10.13 -3.58
C GLY A 334 -4.21 -11.33 -2.64
N ASN A 335 -4.60 -11.12 -1.39
CA ASN A 335 -4.59 -12.13 -0.32
C ASN A 335 -6.01 -12.59 0.08
N SER A 336 -7.04 -12.19 -0.67
CA SER A 336 -8.45 -12.49 -0.39
C SER A 336 -9.27 -12.61 -1.68
N GLY A 337 -10.47 -13.20 -1.58
CA GLY A 337 -11.42 -13.34 -2.69
C GLY A 337 -11.21 -14.57 -3.59
N ALA A 338 -12.26 -14.97 -4.29
CA ALA A 338 -12.29 -16.21 -5.08
C ALA A 338 -11.18 -16.25 -6.15
N PHE A 339 -10.95 -15.13 -6.84
CA PHE A 339 -9.88 -15.02 -7.84
C PHE A 339 -8.50 -15.33 -7.27
N ALA A 340 -8.19 -14.80 -6.08
CA ALA A 340 -6.93 -15.09 -5.41
C ALA A 340 -6.79 -16.57 -5.08
N PHE A 341 -7.81 -17.19 -4.48
CA PHE A 341 -7.77 -18.61 -4.16
C PHE A 341 -7.64 -19.50 -5.40
N ASP A 342 -8.36 -19.20 -6.48
CA ASP A 342 -8.32 -20.02 -7.70
C ASP A 342 -6.98 -19.89 -8.42
N LEU A 343 -6.42 -18.67 -8.53
CA LEU A 343 -5.08 -18.50 -9.08
C LEU A 343 -4.01 -19.17 -8.20
N THR A 344 -4.17 -19.08 -6.86
CA THR A 344 -3.24 -19.69 -5.90
C THR A 344 -3.21 -21.20 -6.06
N LYS A 345 -4.38 -21.87 -6.14
CA LYS A 345 -4.48 -23.33 -6.35
C LYS A 345 -3.71 -23.80 -7.59
N LEU A 346 -3.73 -23.00 -8.67
CA LEU A 346 -3.00 -23.31 -9.91
C LEU A 346 -1.49 -23.10 -9.77
N PHE A 347 -1.06 -22.15 -8.94
CA PHE A 347 0.35 -21.87 -8.68
C PHE A 347 0.99 -22.76 -7.61
N LEU A 348 0.24 -23.29 -6.64
CA LEU A 348 0.77 -24.08 -5.52
C LEU A 348 1.68 -25.25 -5.97
N PRO A 349 1.33 -26.06 -6.99
CA PRO A 349 2.21 -27.13 -7.47
C PRO A 349 3.52 -26.59 -8.06
N VAL A 350 3.45 -25.41 -8.69
CA VAL A 350 4.58 -24.76 -9.37
C VAL A 350 5.55 -24.16 -8.34
N VAL A 351 5.03 -23.52 -7.29
CA VAL A 351 5.83 -22.96 -6.17
C VAL A 351 6.10 -23.98 -5.06
N LYS A 352 5.72 -25.25 -5.25
CA LYS A 352 5.95 -26.38 -4.35
C LYS A 352 5.38 -26.19 -2.94
N ASP A 353 4.22 -25.54 -2.84
CA ASP A 353 3.54 -25.26 -1.57
C ASP A 353 4.48 -24.67 -0.50
N LYS A 354 5.32 -23.72 -0.91
CA LYS A 354 6.33 -23.10 -0.07
C LYS A 354 6.24 -21.58 -0.15
N SER A 355 6.40 -20.92 0.99
CA SER A 355 6.57 -19.47 1.02
C SER A 355 7.96 -19.05 0.52
N SER A 356 8.03 -17.90 -0.14
CA SER A 356 9.29 -17.25 -0.51
C SER A 356 9.99 -16.66 0.71
N GLY A 357 9.21 -16.30 1.72
CA GLY A 357 9.72 -15.77 2.99
C GLY A 357 8.62 -15.55 4.01
N THR A 358 8.97 -14.86 5.08
CA THR A 358 8.05 -14.51 6.16
C THR A 358 8.41 -13.11 6.64
N GLY A 359 7.43 -12.23 6.71
CA GLY A 359 7.55 -10.92 7.35
C GLY A 359 6.90 -10.94 8.73
N GLU A 360 7.36 -10.06 9.62
CA GLU A 360 6.69 -9.85 10.91
C GLU A 360 5.89 -8.54 10.88
N TYR A 361 4.66 -8.62 11.37
CA TYR A 361 3.68 -7.55 11.26
C TYR A 361 3.03 -7.28 12.60
N TRP A 362 2.84 -5.99 12.89
CA TRP A 362 1.89 -5.50 13.87
C TRP A 362 1.06 -4.45 13.14
N SER A 363 -0.17 -4.80 12.77
CA SER A 363 -1.07 -3.86 12.11
C SER A 363 -2.52 -4.10 12.46
N VAL A 364 -3.29 -3.02 12.55
CA VAL A 364 -4.72 -3.03 12.87
C VAL A 364 -5.42 -1.97 12.03
N ARG A 365 -6.55 -2.32 11.42
CA ARG A 365 -7.36 -1.39 10.65
C ARG A 365 -8.83 -1.66 10.82
N THR A 366 -9.62 -0.64 10.54
CA THR A 366 -11.08 -0.78 10.39
C THR A 366 -11.39 -1.53 9.11
N LEU A 367 -12.35 -2.44 9.16
CA LEU A 367 -12.83 -3.17 8.00
C LEU A 367 -13.48 -2.21 6.99
N ASP A 368 -12.98 -2.22 5.75
CA ASP A 368 -13.45 -1.35 4.66
C ASP A 368 -14.21 -2.14 3.59
N PHE A 369 -15.45 -1.70 3.34
CA PHE A 369 -16.38 -2.16 2.30
C PHE A 369 -15.76 -2.29 0.89
N TRP A 370 -14.86 -1.39 0.48
CA TRP A 370 -14.40 -1.32 -0.92
C TRP A 370 -13.15 -2.18 -1.19
N ASN A 371 -12.24 -2.28 -0.23
CA ASN A 371 -10.92 -2.88 -0.44
C ASN A 371 -10.85 -4.39 -0.14
N GLU A 372 -11.88 -4.96 0.48
CA GLU A 372 -11.88 -6.36 0.95
C GLU A 372 -12.73 -7.30 0.05
N GLY A 373 -12.85 -6.97 -1.24
CA GLY A 373 -13.21 -7.95 -2.27
C GLY A 373 -14.70 -8.17 -2.55
N GLY A 374 -15.53 -7.12 -2.47
CA GLY A 374 -16.89 -7.13 -3.06
C GLY A 374 -17.88 -8.17 -2.49
N SER A 375 -17.56 -8.83 -1.37
CA SER A 375 -18.47 -9.66 -0.57
C SER A 375 -19.45 -8.79 0.25
N ALA A 376 -19.93 -7.72 -0.41
CA ALA A 376 -20.50 -6.53 0.18
C ALA A 376 -21.76 -6.78 1.00
N ASP A 377 -22.62 -7.71 0.61
CA ASP A 377 -23.93 -7.86 1.28
C ASP A 377 -23.82 -8.54 2.66
N THR A 378 -22.88 -9.47 2.84
CA THR A 378 -22.77 -10.25 4.09
C THR A 378 -21.96 -9.52 5.14
N ILE A 379 -20.86 -8.85 4.76
CA ILE A 379 -20.05 -8.10 5.72
C ILE A 379 -20.81 -6.85 6.19
N GLN A 380 -21.46 -6.13 5.27
CA GLN A 380 -22.23 -4.94 5.61
C GLN A 380 -23.37 -5.26 6.57
N SER A 381 -24.10 -6.35 6.38
CA SER A 381 -25.17 -6.74 7.32
C SER A 381 -24.64 -7.09 8.72
N CYS A 382 -23.41 -7.62 8.82
CA CYS A 382 -22.76 -7.92 10.10
C CYS A 382 -22.03 -6.71 10.73
N SER A 383 -21.74 -5.66 9.96
CA SER A 383 -21.04 -4.45 10.42
C SER A 383 -21.90 -3.19 10.39
N ALA A 384 -23.19 -3.30 10.07
CA ALA A 384 -24.12 -2.19 9.91
C ALA A 384 -24.56 -1.53 11.21
N ASP A 385 -24.22 -2.10 12.38
CA ASP A 385 -24.41 -1.41 13.64
C ASP A 385 -23.45 -0.23 13.71
N SER A 386 -23.96 0.93 13.33
CA SER A 386 -23.23 2.21 13.30
C SER A 386 -23.03 2.82 14.70
N THR A 387 -23.54 2.16 15.75
CA THR A 387 -23.56 2.72 17.10
C THR A 387 -22.44 2.23 18.00
N ALA A 388 -21.65 1.24 17.57
CA ALA A 388 -20.52 0.72 18.35
C ALA A 388 -19.39 0.15 17.48
N VAL A 389 -18.22 0.04 18.10
CA VAL A 389 -17.13 -0.81 17.60
C VAL A 389 -17.44 -2.25 18.03
N SER A 390 -17.40 -3.17 17.07
CA SER A 390 -17.44 -4.61 17.30
C SER A 390 -16.03 -5.20 17.13
N GLY A 391 -15.66 -6.15 17.98
CA GLY A 391 -14.32 -6.75 18.02
C GLY A 391 -14.37 -8.25 17.80
#